data_AF-A0AAW2SXM9-F1
#
_entry.id   AF-A0AAW2SXM9-F1
#
_cell.length_a   1.000
_cell.length_b   1.000
_cell.length_c   1.000
_cell.angle_alpha   90.00
_cell.angle_beta   90.00
_cell.angle_gamma   90.00
#
_symmetry.space_group_name_H-M   'P 1'
#
loop_
_entity.id
_entity.type
_entity.pdbx_description
1 polymer ?
#
loop_
_entity_poly.entity_id
_entity_poly.type
_entity_poly.pdbx_seq_one_letter_code
_entity_poly.pdbx_strand_id
1 'polypeptide(L)'
;MGSKSMMKWPKQITSCFVERLICSEKDLDKAISIFDAATAEYSNGFRHDHNTFGLMIRRLLSANKFVLAEDMLVRMKQEKCDMSEDIFLSIYRAYDRDQQAT
;
A
#
# COMPACT_ATOMS: atom_id res chain seq x y z
N MET A 1 -17.39 -14.12 0.36
CA MET A 1 -16.61 -15.23 0.94
C MET A 1 -15.22 -15.19 0.32
N GLY A 2 -14.31 -14.37 0.86
CA GLY A 2 -12.97 -14.20 0.31
C GLY A 2 -12.06 -15.34 0.75
N SER A 3 -11.57 -16.12 -0.20
CA SER A 3 -10.56 -17.16 0.02
C SER A 3 -9.35 -16.51 0.68
N LYS A 4 -9.12 -16.79 1.97
CA LYS A 4 -7.88 -16.41 2.65
C LYS A 4 -6.74 -17.14 1.92
N SER A 5 -6.04 -16.43 1.05
CA SER A 5 -4.76 -16.88 0.52
C SER A 5 -3.89 -17.18 1.74
N MET A 6 -3.56 -18.45 1.96
CA MET A 6 -2.65 -18.89 3.02
C MET A 6 -1.23 -18.49 2.62
N MET A 7 -0.96 -17.18 2.64
CA MET A 7 0.39 -16.68 2.61
C MET A 7 1.09 -17.22 3.87
N LYS A 8 2.15 -18.00 3.67
CA LYS A 8 2.95 -18.50 4.77
C LYS A 8 3.84 -17.37 5.26
N TRP A 9 3.34 -16.60 6.23
CA TRP A 9 4.10 -15.54 6.87
C TRP A 9 5.22 -16.14 7.75
N PRO A 10 6.40 -15.49 7.80
CA PRO A 10 7.39 -15.81 8.81
C PRO A 10 6.86 -15.52 10.22
N LYS A 11 7.47 -16.12 11.25
CA LYS A 11 7.07 -15.90 12.66
C LYS A 11 7.09 -14.43 13.08
N GLN A 12 7.96 -13.64 12.47
CA GLN A 12 8.04 -12.19 12.67
C GLN A 12 7.94 -11.52 11.31
N ILE A 13 6.87 -10.76 11.11
CA ILE A 13 6.64 -9.98 9.91
C ILE A 13 7.22 -8.58 10.14
N THR A 14 8.01 -8.11 9.19
CA THR A 14 8.59 -6.76 9.21
C THR A 14 8.12 -5.98 8.00
N SER A 15 8.03 -4.66 8.10
CA SER A 15 7.66 -3.79 6.97
C SER A 15 8.54 -4.04 5.76
N CYS A 16 9.87 -4.10 5.96
CA CYS A 16 10.83 -4.38 4.90
C CYS A 16 10.58 -5.73 4.19
N PHE A 17 10.11 -6.76 4.90
CA PHE A 17 9.72 -8.03 4.27
C PHE A 17 8.49 -7.86 3.38
N VAL A 18 7.46 -7.17 3.89
CA VAL A 18 6.22 -6.88 3.13
C VAL A 18 6.52 -6.01 1.91
N GLU A 19 7.31 -4.95 2.06
CA GLU A 19 7.76 -4.08 0.98
C GLU A 19 8.46 -4.87 -0.13
N ARG A 20 9.36 -5.79 0.25
CA ARG A 20 10.04 -6.67 -0.72
C ARG A 20 9.08 -7.57 -1.47
N LEU A 21 8.07 -8.13 -0.80
CA LEU A 21 7.04 -8.94 -1.45
C LEU A 21 6.23 -8.11 -2.45
N ILE A 22 5.77 -6.93 -2.03
CA ILE A 22 5.04 -5.98 -2.89
C ILE A 22 5.89 -5.60 -4.10
N CYS A 23 7.15 -5.20 -3.90
CA CYS A 23 8.07 -4.83 -4.99
C CYS A 23 8.36 -5.97 -5.97
N SER A 24 8.34 -7.22 -5.50
CA SER A 24 8.60 -8.39 -6.35
C SER A 24 7.41 -8.76 -7.23
N GLU A 25 6.21 -8.28 -6.90
CA GLU A 25 4.99 -8.56 -7.64
C GLU A 25 4.76 -7.50 -8.74
N LYS A 26 4.53 -7.94 -9.98
CA LYS A 26 4.28 -7.04 -11.12
C LYS A 26 2.80 -6.69 -11.22
N ASP A 27 1.95 -7.64 -10.88
CA ASP A 27 0.50 -7.51 -10.92
C ASP A 27 0.03 -6.64 -9.73
N LEU A 28 -0.69 -5.56 -10.05
CA LEU A 28 -1.13 -4.62 -9.02
C LEU A 28 -2.17 -5.22 -8.07
N ASP A 29 -3.07 -6.06 -8.57
CA ASP A 29 -4.11 -6.69 -7.75
C ASP A 29 -3.50 -7.71 -6.78
N LYS A 30 -2.47 -8.42 -7.23
CA LYS A 30 -1.68 -9.28 -6.34
C LYS A 30 -0.90 -8.46 -5.32
N ALA A 31 -0.29 -7.35 -5.69
CA ALA A 31 0.40 -6.47 -4.75
C ALA A 31 -0.55 -5.94 -3.65
N ILE A 32 -1.76 -5.54 -4.01
CA ILE A 32 -2.83 -5.16 -3.06
C ILE A 32 -3.17 -6.36 -2.16
N SER A 33 -3.34 -7.54 -2.75
CA SER A 33 -3.63 -8.77 -1.98
C SER A 33 -2.53 -9.10 -0.96
N ILE A 34 -1.26 -8.84 -1.27
CA ILE A 34 -0.13 -9.01 -0.33
C ILE A 34 -0.26 -8.00 0.82
N PHE A 35 -0.55 -6.74 0.51
CA PHE A 35 -0.74 -5.70 1.51
C PHE A 35 -1.92 -6.01 2.45
N ASP A 36 -3.03 -6.50 1.92
CA ASP A 36 -4.20 -6.89 2.70
C ASP A 36 -3.97 -8.18 3.50
N ALA A 37 -3.25 -9.15 2.93
CA ALA A 37 -2.85 -10.36 3.66
C ALA A 37 -1.93 -10.01 4.85
N ALA A 38 -1.02 -9.05 4.69
CA ALA A 38 -0.20 -8.54 5.79
C ALA A 38 -1.04 -7.73 6.81
N THR A 39 -2.09 -7.05 6.35
CA THR A 39 -3.07 -6.38 7.24
C THR A 39 -3.79 -7.38 8.15
N ALA A 40 -4.10 -8.58 7.64
CA ALA A 40 -4.73 -9.63 8.44
C ALA A 40 -3.85 -10.09 9.63
N GLU A 41 -2.54 -9.85 9.56
CA GLU A 41 -1.57 -10.17 10.61
C GLU A 41 -1.48 -9.10 11.70
N TYR A 42 -2.38 -8.10 11.67
CA TYR A 42 -2.47 -7.07 12.71
C TYR A 42 -2.85 -7.67 14.07
N SER A 43 -3.56 -8.80 14.11
CA SER A 43 -3.82 -9.53 15.35
C SER A 43 -2.54 -10.09 15.99
N ASN A 44 -1.47 -10.27 15.20
CA ASN A 44 -0.20 -10.83 15.62
C ASN A 44 0.86 -9.75 15.91
N GLY A 45 0.44 -8.49 16.03
CA GLY A 45 1.29 -7.36 16.44
C GLY A 45 2.02 -6.65 15.30
N PHE A 46 1.95 -7.15 14.07
CA PHE A 46 2.47 -6.44 12.90
C PHE A 46 1.60 -5.21 12.59
N ARG A 47 2.21 -4.14 12.08
CA ARG A 47 1.52 -2.97 11.52
C ARG A 47 2.27 -2.46 10.30
N HIS A 48 1.52 -1.97 9.31
CA HIS A 48 2.12 -1.26 8.20
C HIS A 48 2.68 0.07 8.71
N ASP A 49 3.82 0.47 8.15
CA ASP A 49 4.40 1.77 8.38
C ASP A 49 4.21 2.68 7.17
N HIS A 50 4.67 3.92 7.32
CA HIS A 50 4.58 4.94 6.27
C HIS A 50 5.28 4.51 4.98
N ASN A 51 6.34 3.69 5.05
CA ASN A 51 7.05 3.18 3.88
C ASN A 51 6.18 2.20 3.10
N THR A 52 5.56 1.25 3.80
CA THR A 52 4.71 0.23 3.17
C THR A 52 3.48 0.87 2.52
N PHE A 53 2.85 1.84 3.21
CA PHE A 53 1.76 2.64 2.64
C PHE A 53 2.22 3.49 1.45
N GLY A 54 3.32 4.22 1.59
CA GLY A 54 3.85 5.09 0.54
C GLY A 54 4.23 4.31 -0.72
N LEU A 55 4.83 3.12 -0.57
CA LEU A 55 5.11 2.21 -1.67
C LEU A 55 3.82 1.87 -2.44
N MET A 56 2.76 1.50 -1.72
CA MET A 56 1.53 1.06 -2.34
C MET A 56 0.78 2.23 -3.01
N ILE A 57 0.74 3.40 -2.36
CA ILE A 57 0.18 4.64 -2.94
C ILE A 57 0.88 4.98 -4.25
N ARG A 58 2.22 5.04 -4.28
CA ARG A 58 2.97 5.37 -5.49
C ARG A 58 2.68 4.39 -6.63
N ARG A 59 2.57 3.09 -6.34
CA ARG A 59 2.23 2.07 -7.35
C ARG A 59 0.82 2.25 -7.91
N LEU A 60 -0.16 2.57 -7.07
CA LEU A 60 -1.54 2.86 -7.48
C LEU A 60 -1.60 4.09 -8.38
N LEU A 61 -0.89 5.16 -8.01
CA LEU A 61 -0.80 6.39 -8.81
C LEU A 61 -0.12 6.16 -10.16
N SER A 62 0.95 5.37 -10.22
CA SER A 62 1.60 5.00 -11.49
C SER A 62 0.69 4.19 -12.43
N ALA A 63 -0.34 3.55 -11.90
CA ALA A 63 -1.35 2.81 -12.65
C ALA A 63 -2.66 3.61 -12.84
N ASN A 64 -2.65 4.92 -12.56
CA ASN A 64 -3.80 5.83 -12.60
C ASN A 64 -5.01 5.33 -11.76
N LYS A 65 -4.75 4.59 -10.68
CA LYS A 65 -5.77 4.11 -9.72
C LYS A 65 -5.94 5.12 -8.57
N PHE A 66 -6.36 6.34 -8.92
CA PHE A 66 -6.43 7.46 -7.98
C PHE A 66 -7.35 7.20 -6.78
N VAL A 67 -8.56 6.70 -7.01
CA VAL A 67 -9.51 6.39 -5.92
C VAL A 67 -8.91 5.43 -4.89
N LEU A 68 -8.24 4.37 -5.35
CA LEU A 68 -7.57 3.42 -4.45
C LEU A 68 -6.39 4.05 -3.71
N ALA A 69 -5.65 4.97 -4.34
CA ALA A 69 -4.56 5.69 -3.68
C ALA A 69 -5.07 6.63 -2.58
N GLU A 70 -6.22 7.28 -2.80
CA GLU A 70 -6.90 8.11 -1.80
C GLU A 70 -7.45 7.28 -0.64
N ASP A 71 -8.06 6.13 -0.92
CA ASP A 71 -8.51 5.18 0.10
C ASP A 71 -7.35 4.74 1.01
N MET A 72 -6.14 4.57 0.45
CA MET A 72 -4.94 4.25 1.22
C MET A 72 -4.53 5.41 2.16
N LEU A 73 -4.65 6.67 1.74
CA LEU A 73 -4.43 7.81 2.64
C LEU A 73 -5.45 7.85 3.78
N VAL A 74 -6.72 7.59 3.47
CA VAL A 74 -7.78 7.52 4.49
C VAL A 74 -7.45 6.41 5.49
N ARG A 75 -6.99 5.25 5.02
CA ARG A 75 -6.52 4.14 5.87
C ARG A 75 -5.34 4.54 6.74
N MET A 76 -4.30 5.19 6.20
CA MET A 76 -3.16 5.69 6.99
C MET A 76 -3.63 6.53 8.18
N LYS A 77 -4.56 7.46 7.92
CA LYS A 77 -5.13 8.32 8.96
C LYS A 77 -5.91 7.53 10.02
N GLN A 78 -6.73 6.58 9.59
CA GLN A 78 -7.50 5.71 10.51
C GLN A 78 -6.60 4.83 11.37
N GLU A 79 -5.53 4.32 10.79
CA GLU A 79 -4.54 3.47 11.46
C GLU A 79 -3.52 4.27 12.29
N LYS A 80 -3.64 5.61 12.31
CA LYS A 80 -2.71 6.54 12.98
C LYS A 80 -1.26 6.33 12.53
N CYS A 81 -1.08 6.01 11.24
CA CYS A 81 0.22 5.93 10.61
C CYS A 81 0.64 7.33 10.16
N ASP A 82 1.89 7.71 10.45
CA ASP A 82 2.41 9.02 10.06
C ASP A 82 2.43 9.18 8.54
N MET A 83 1.88 10.28 8.05
CA MET A 83 1.92 10.64 6.65
C MET A 83 3.14 11.54 6.41
N SER A 84 4.08 11.07 5.59
CA SER A 84 5.21 11.92 5.18
C SER A 84 4.77 12.92 4.10
N GLU A 85 5.42 14.09 4.08
CA GLU A 85 5.19 15.12 3.06
C GLU A 85 5.40 14.55 1.64
N ASP A 86 6.38 13.67 1.47
CA ASP A 86 6.65 13.04 0.18
C ASP A 86 5.48 12.22 -0.36
N ILE A 87 4.76 11.50 0.51
CA ILE A 87 3.54 10.76 0.11
C ILE A 87 2.48 11.73 -0.39
N PHE A 88 2.27 12.84 0.33
CA PHE A 88 1.30 13.86 -0.08
C PHE A 88 1.67 14.50 -1.42
N LEU A 89 2.95 14.87 -1.60
CA LEU A 89 3.46 15.43 -2.86
C LEU A 89 3.35 14.44 -4.03
N SER A 90 3.47 13.13 -3.77
CA SER A 90 3.34 12.11 -4.82
C SER A 90 1.95 12.11 -5.45
N ILE A 91 0.90 12.34 -4.66
CA ILE A 91 -0.50 12.41 -5.12
C ILE A 91 -0.73 13.69 -5.91
N TYR A 92 -0.31 14.84 -5.37
CA TYR A 92 -0.43 16.12 -6.05
C TYR A 92 0.21 16.07 -7.45
N ARG A 93 1.45 15.57 -7.53
CA ARG A 93 2.17 15.42 -8.81
C ARG A 93 1.49 14.43 -9.76
N ALA A 94 0.79 13.43 -9.24
CA ALA A 94 0.09 12.47 -10.08
C ALA A 94 -1.16 13.09 -10.74
N TYR A 95 -1.92 13.89 -10.00
CA TYR A 95 -3.05 14.64 -10.54
C TYR A 95 -2.64 15.68 -11.58
N ASP A 96 -1.55 16.42 -11.32
CA ASP A 96 -1.02 17.40 -12.29
C ASP A 96 -0.63 16.74 -13.63
N ARG A 97 0.01 15.55 -13.58
CA ARG A 97 0.36 14.80 -14.80
C ARG A 97 -0.85 14.30 -15.56
N ASP A 98 -1.90 13.86 -14.86
CA ASP A 98 -3.13 13.34 -15.49
C ASP A 98 -3.89 14.47 -16.23
N GLN A 99 -3.95 15.66 -15.63
CA GLN A 99 -4.58 16.84 -16.24
C GLN A 99 -3.86 17.32 -17.52
N GLN A 100 -2.54 17.15 -17.62
CA GLN A 100 -1.78 17.52 -18.82
C GLN A 100 -1.88 16.50 -19.96
N ALA A 101 -2.42 15.31 -19.69
CA ALA A 101 -2.61 14.25 -20.68
C ALA A 101 -3.98 14.29 -21.39
N THR A 102 -4.86 15.21 -20.98
CA THR A 102 -6.22 15.40 -21.52
C THR A 102 -6.31 16.66 -22.38
#